data_AF-A0A9X0TER9-F1
#
_entry.id   AF-A0A9X0TER9-F1
#
_cell.length_a   1.000
_cell.length_b   1.000
_cell.length_c   1.000
_cell.angle_alpha   90.00
_cell.angle_beta   90.00
_cell.angle_gamma   90.00
#
_symmetry.space_group_name_H-M   'P 1'
#
loop_
_entity.id
_entity.type
_entity.pdbx_description
1 polymer ?
#
loop_
_entity_poly.entity_id
_entity_poly.type
_entity_poly.pdbx_seq_one_letter_code
_entity_poly.pdbx_strand_id
1 'polypeptide(L)'
;MDNLTHSLVGALIGQAGLKRKTGLAMPALIIGANLPDVDAACFFWLDGVEHLGFRRGITHGPPAMLLLPLVLAGLLYGFDRWQAKRGKRPEARLPVRFKWLYALALLGCLTHPALDWLNVYGIRLLEPFSSRWFYGDTLFIIDIWLWLLMGLATWFSLLRQKRGGEWRRPARAALAAALAYIGLNAMITAADENALTASPTGTATVIASPVPFNPLAREMISGGNGLYTLGEDTTLPGVPLDRCDLAAARAGDSAVDAFLFWARTPLIEPREDGSLWLRDARFYDPRVGDRFSVELPAGVCPGVQTEPTPAPGG
;
A
#
# COMPACT_ATOMS: atom_id res chain seq x y z
N MET A 1 -0.82 -1.68 2.61
CA MET A 1 -0.18 -2.33 3.77
C MET A 1 0.32 -3.69 3.31
N ASP A 2 1.18 -4.33 4.09
CA ASP A 2 1.65 -5.67 3.78
C ASP A 2 0.59 -6.77 4.10
N ASN A 3 0.73 -7.94 3.48
CA ASN A 3 -0.18 -9.08 3.63
C ASN A 3 -0.29 -9.63 5.06
N LEU A 4 0.73 -9.46 5.91
CA LEU A 4 0.65 -9.88 7.31
C LEU A 4 -0.32 -8.97 8.08
N THR A 5 -0.24 -7.65 7.87
CA THR A 5 -1.21 -6.69 8.43
C THR A 5 -2.64 -7.08 8.05
N HIS A 6 -2.91 -7.28 6.77
CA HIS A 6 -4.24 -7.65 6.26
C HIS A 6 -4.77 -8.95 6.87
N SER A 7 -3.91 -9.96 6.95
CA SER A 7 -4.23 -11.25 7.57
C SER A 7 -4.56 -11.11 9.06
N LEU A 8 -3.82 -10.28 9.80
CA LEU A 8 -4.07 -9.99 11.20
C LEU A 8 -5.40 -9.24 11.40
N VAL A 9 -5.77 -8.31 10.51
CA VAL A 9 -7.07 -7.62 10.55
C VAL A 9 -8.20 -8.63 10.39
N GLY A 10 -8.14 -9.46 9.34
CA GLY A 10 -9.12 -10.52 9.11
C GLY A 10 -9.23 -11.48 10.29
N ALA A 11 -8.10 -11.85 10.89
CA ALA A 11 -8.06 -12.71 12.07
C ALA A 11 -8.73 -12.05 13.29
N LEU A 12 -8.42 -10.79 13.59
CA LEU A 12 -9.00 -10.05 14.71
C LEU A 12 -10.50 -9.82 14.56
N ILE A 13 -10.97 -9.46 13.36
CA ILE A 13 -12.40 -9.36 13.06
C ILE A 13 -13.11 -10.70 13.33
N GLY A 14 -12.46 -11.81 12.96
CA GLY A 14 -12.92 -13.16 13.28
C GLY A 14 -12.99 -13.39 14.79
N GLN A 15 -11.91 -13.08 15.52
CA GLN A 15 -11.81 -13.22 16.97
C GLN A 15 -12.80 -12.34 17.75
N ALA A 16 -13.12 -11.15 17.25
CA ALA A 16 -14.10 -10.23 17.82
C ALA A 16 -15.53 -10.81 17.88
N GLY A 17 -15.77 -11.90 17.13
CA GLY A 17 -16.93 -12.77 17.27
C GLY A 17 -17.51 -13.25 15.95
N LEU A 18 -17.11 -12.67 14.81
CA LEU A 18 -17.67 -13.00 13.51
C LEU A 18 -17.32 -14.41 13.04
N LYS A 19 -16.25 -15.01 13.57
CA LYS A 19 -15.92 -16.42 13.29
C LYS A 19 -16.97 -17.44 13.72
N ARG A 20 -17.93 -17.04 14.56
CA ARG A 20 -19.04 -17.88 15.03
C ARG A 20 -20.29 -17.82 14.14
N LYS A 21 -20.30 -17.00 13.08
CA LYS A 21 -21.50 -16.81 12.22
C LYS A 21 -21.73 -17.96 11.23
N THR A 22 -20.66 -18.60 10.76
CA THR A 22 -20.71 -19.72 9.80
C THR A 22 -19.46 -20.58 9.95
N GLY A 23 -19.52 -21.84 9.52
CA GLY A 23 -18.31 -22.61 9.25
C GLY A 23 -17.46 -21.91 8.18
N LEU A 24 -16.13 -22.07 8.25
CA LEU A 24 -15.15 -21.43 7.36
C LEU A 24 -15.12 -19.88 7.40
N ALA A 25 -15.68 -19.27 8.44
CA ALA A 25 -15.66 -17.82 8.64
C ALA A 25 -14.25 -17.23 8.78
N MET A 26 -13.32 -17.92 9.47
CA MET A 26 -11.93 -17.45 9.59
C MET A 26 -11.21 -17.41 8.23
N PRO A 27 -11.22 -18.49 7.42
CA PRO A 27 -10.73 -18.43 6.04
C PRO A 27 -11.37 -17.34 5.21
N ALA A 28 -12.70 -17.16 5.28
CA ALA A 28 -13.39 -16.11 4.53
C ALA A 28 -12.85 -14.72 4.87
N LEU A 29 -12.61 -14.42 6.15
CA LEU A 29 -12.06 -13.13 6.58
C LEU A 29 -10.58 -12.95 6.22
N ILE A 30 -9.74 -13.95 6.50
CA ILE A 30 -8.28 -13.84 6.29
C ILE A 30 -7.95 -13.86 4.80
N ILE A 31 -8.48 -14.82 4.04
CA ILE A 31 -8.25 -14.88 2.59
C ILE A 31 -8.92 -13.69 1.91
N GLY A 32 -10.15 -13.35 2.34
CA GLY A 32 -10.87 -12.18 1.86
C GLY A 32 -10.04 -10.90 1.98
N ALA A 33 -9.39 -10.69 3.13
CA ALA A 33 -8.52 -9.54 3.37
C ALA A 33 -7.25 -9.49 2.51
N ASN A 34 -6.90 -10.56 1.78
CA ASN A 34 -5.74 -10.56 0.87
C ASN A 34 -6.16 -10.71 -0.60
N LEU A 35 -7.46 -10.76 -0.91
CA LEU A 35 -7.96 -10.93 -2.28
C LEU A 35 -7.50 -9.81 -3.24
N PRO A 36 -7.45 -8.53 -2.84
CA PRO A 36 -7.07 -7.47 -3.79
C PRO A 36 -5.63 -7.58 -4.27
N ASP A 37 -4.74 -8.14 -3.45
CA ASP A 37 -3.32 -8.37 -3.77
C ASP A 37 -3.07 -9.57 -4.69
N VAL A 38 -4.11 -10.20 -5.25
CA VAL A 38 -3.95 -11.21 -6.31
C VAL A 38 -3.28 -10.61 -7.56
N ASP A 39 -3.33 -9.30 -7.75
CA ASP A 39 -2.57 -8.57 -8.78
C ASP A 39 -1.05 -8.59 -8.54
N ALA A 40 -0.57 -8.92 -7.32
CA ALA A 40 0.86 -9.17 -7.09
C ALA A 40 1.36 -10.37 -7.93
N ALA A 41 0.47 -11.27 -8.37
CA ALA A 41 0.86 -12.30 -9.33
C ALA A 41 1.43 -11.69 -10.62
N CYS A 42 1.12 -10.43 -10.97
CA CYS A 42 1.70 -9.73 -12.11
C CYS A 42 3.23 -9.62 -12.06
N PHE A 43 3.88 -9.77 -10.89
CA PHE A 43 5.33 -9.88 -10.78
C PHE A 43 5.94 -11.06 -11.54
N PHE A 44 5.16 -12.09 -11.86
CA PHE A 44 5.66 -13.25 -12.62
C PHE A 44 5.72 -13.01 -14.13
N TRP A 45 5.17 -11.90 -14.64
CA TRP A 45 4.98 -11.66 -16.08
C TRP A 45 5.25 -10.21 -16.52
N LEU A 46 5.48 -9.27 -15.59
CA LEU A 46 5.87 -7.88 -15.88
C LEU A 46 7.30 -7.64 -15.38
N ASP A 47 8.16 -7.14 -16.27
CA ASP A 47 9.56 -6.82 -15.97
C ASP A 47 9.74 -5.39 -15.45
N GLY A 48 10.80 -5.15 -14.67
CA GLY A 48 11.20 -3.80 -14.25
C GLY A 48 10.15 -3.04 -13.42
N VAL A 49 9.94 -1.75 -13.72
CA VAL A 49 9.03 -0.84 -12.99
C VAL A 49 7.58 -0.86 -13.49
N GLU A 50 7.27 -1.60 -14.55
CA GLU A 50 5.92 -1.62 -15.16
C GLU A 50 4.84 -2.09 -14.17
N HIS A 51 5.23 -2.94 -13.21
CA HIS A 51 4.36 -3.37 -12.13
C HIS A 51 3.84 -2.21 -11.27
N LEU A 52 4.56 -1.08 -11.18
CA LEU A 52 4.16 0.07 -10.37
C LEU A 52 2.87 0.71 -10.90
N GLY A 53 2.70 0.73 -12.23
CA GLY A 53 1.50 1.27 -12.88
C GLY A 53 0.29 0.34 -12.82
N PHE A 54 0.53 -0.98 -12.74
CA PHE A 54 -0.54 -1.99 -12.73
C PHE A 54 -1.05 -2.33 -11.32
N ARG A 55 -0.16 -2.33 -10.32
CA ARG A 55 -0.52 -2.69 -8.95
C ARG A 55 -1.54 -1.72 -8.36
N ARG A 56 -2.43 -2.25 -7.53
CA ARG A 56 -3.45 -1.48 -6.79
C ARG A 56 -4.42 -0.73 -7.70
N GLY A 57 -4.59 -1.26 -8.90
CA GLY A 57 -5.51 -0.80 -9.93
C GLY A 57 -6.84 -1.56 -9.88
N ILE A 58 -7.12 -2.34 -10.93
CA ILE A 58 -8.40 -3.00 -11.17
C ILE A 58 -8.84 -3.87 -9.99
N THR A 59 -7.93 -4.60 -9.34
CA THR A 59 -8.26 -5.49 -8.20
C THR A 59 -8.68 -4.74 -6.94
N HIS A 60 -8.41 -3.45 -6.87
CA HIS A 60 -8.78 -2.55 -5.78
C HIS A 60 -10.04 -1.71 -6.10
N GLY A 61 -10.51 -1.77 -7.35
CA GLY A 61 -11.69 -1.04 -7.82
C GLY A 61 -13.03 -1.68 -7.42
N PRO A 62 -14.16 -0.96 -7.55
CA PRO A 62 -15.46 -1.42 -7.07
C PRO A 62 -15.94 -2.76 -7.65
N PRO A 63 -15.75 -3.06 -8.96
CA PRO A 63 -16.13 -4.38 -9.49
C PRO A 63 -15.37 -5.53 -8.83
N ALA A 64 -14.06 -5.39 -8.64
CA ALA A 64 -13.25 -6.43 -8.01
C ALA A 64 -13.62 -6.61 -6.53
N MET A 65 -13.91 -5.52 -5.82
CA MET A 65 -14.38 -5.57 -4.42
C MET A 65 -15.66 -6.37 -4.23
N LEU A 66 -16.50 -6.50 -5.25
CA LEU A 66 -17.73 -7.30 -5.18
C LEU A 66 -17.54 -8.72 -5.72
N LEU A 67 -16.80 -8.86 -6.82
CA LEU A 67 -16.65 -10.14 -7.51
C LEU A 67 -15.66 -11.08 -6.79
N LEU A 68 -14.50 -10.59 -6.35
CA LEU A 68 -13.49 -11.44 -5.70
C LEU A 68 -14.05 -12.13 -4.42
N PRO A 69 -14.77 -11.42 -3.52
CA PRO A 69 -15.41 -12.08 -2.37
C PRO A 69 -16.48 -13.08 -2.74
N LEU A 70 -17.23 -12.84 -3.83
CA LEU A 70 -18.25 -13.75 -4.32
C LEU A 70 -17.61 -15.06 -4.81
N VAL A 71 -16.52 -14.96 -5.57
CA VAL A 71 -15.73 -16.12 -6.02
C VAL A 71 -15.20 -16.89 -4.81
N LEU A 72 -14.57 -16.21 -3.85
CA LEU A 72 -14.07 -16.85 -2.63
C LEU A 72 -15.19 -17.56 -1.85
N ALA A 73 -16.35 -16.92 -1.70
CA ALA A 73 -17.50 -17.55 -1.04
C ALA A 73 -17.97 -18.81 -1.78
N GLY A 74 -17.99 -18.78 -3.11
CA GLY A 74 -18.25 -19.94 -3.96
C GLY A 74 -17.26 -21.07 -3.75
N LEU A 75 -15.96 -20.76 -3.73
CA LEU A 75 -14.90 -21.74 -3.51
C LEU A 75 -14.98 -22.37 -2.12
N LEU A 76 -15.16 -21.58 -1.06
CA LEU A 76 -15.29 -22.08 0.31
C LEU A 76 -16.55 -22.92 0.51
N TYR A 77 -17.66 -22.52 -0.11
CA TYR A 77 -18.90 -23.30 -0.09
C TYR A 77 -18.76 -24.62 -0.85
N GLY A 78 -18.17 -24.59 -2.05
CA GLY A 78 -17.86 -25.77 -2.83
C GLY A 78 -16.93 -26.74 -2.09
N PHE A 79 -15.90 -26.20 -1.43
CA PHE A 79 -14.98 -26.96 -0.59
C PHE A 79 -15.69 -27.67 0.56
N ASP A 80 -16.61 -27.00 1.28
CA ASP A 80 -17.39 -27.65 2.35
C ASP A 80 -18.26 -28.79 1.81
N ARG A 81 -18.89 -28.61 0.64
CA ARG A 81 -19.70 -29.65 -0.01
C ARG A 81 -18.88 -30.82 -0.51
N TRP A 82 -17.70 -30.55 -1.06
CA TRP A 82 -16.76 -31.58 -1.47
C TRP A 82 -16.27 -32.40 -0.28
N GLN A 83 -15.94 -31.76 0.84
CA GLN A 83 -15.55 -32.46 2.08
C GLN A 83 -16.69 -33.30 2.66
N ALA A 84 -17.92 -32.78 2.64
CA ALA A 84 -19.10 -33.51 3.10
C ALA A 84 -19.34 -34.78 2.27
N LYS A 85 -19.26 -34.67 0.93
CA LYS A 85 -19.38 -35.83 0.02
C LYS A 85 -18.31 -36.89 0.25
N ARG A 86 -17.11 -36.48 0.68
CA ARG A 86 -15.97 -37.37 0.97
C ARG A 86 -15.97 -37.92 2.39
N GLY A 87 -16.94 -37.55 3.24
CA GLY A 87 -16.91 -37.89 4.67
C GLY A 87 -15.75 -37.26 5.45
N LYS A 88 -15.09 -36.23 4.90
CA LYS A 88 -13.92 -35.56 5.49
C LYS A 88 -14.26 -34.23 6.17
N ARG A 89 -15.55 -33.91 6.32
CA ARG A 89 -16.00 -32.68 6.97
C ARG A 89 -15.81 -32.81 8.50
N PRO A 90 -15.05 -31.92 9.15
CA PRO A 90 -14.89 -31.96 10.60
C PRO A 90 -16.23 -31.81 11.32
N GLU A 91 -16.50 -32.69 12.29
CA GLU A 91 -17.77 -32.69 13.05
C GLU A 91 -17.98 -31.38 13.83
N ALA A 92 -16.91 -30.84 14.41
CA ALA A 92 -16.94 -29.58 15.16
C ALA A 92 -17.18 -28.33 14.29
N ARG A 93 -17.22 -28.46 12.95
CA ARG A 93 -17.46 -27.32 12.06
C ARG A 93 -18.92 -26.91 12.09
N LEU A 94 -19.16 -25.62 12.34
CA LEU A 94 -20.48 -24.99 12.22
C LEU A 94 -21.09 -25.20 10.81
N PRO A 95 -22.43 -25.15 10.67
CA PRO A 95 -23.08 -25.14 9.38
C PRO A 95 -22.52 -24.01 8.49
N VAL A 96 -22.23 -24.33 7.22
CA VAL A 96 -21.72 -23.36 6.26
C VAL A 96 -22.88 -22.69 5.54
N ARG A 97 -23.00 -21.37 5.72
CA ARG A 97 -24.06 -20.54 5.14
C ARG A 97 -23.45 -19.60 4.11
N PHE A 98 -23.80 -19.76 2.84
CA PHE A 98 -23.24 -18.98 1.73
C PHE A 98 -23.35 -17.46 1.96
N LYS A 99 -24.53 -16.97 2.39
CA LYS A 99 -24.74 -15.54 2.69
C LYS A 99 -23.71 -14.98 3.69
N TRP A 100 -23.39 -15.76 4.72
CA TRP A 100 -22.38 -15.36 5.70
C TRP A 100 -20.95 -15.50 5.16
N LEU A 101 -20.66 -16.49 4.32
CA LEU A 101 -19.36 -16.57 3.65
C LEU A 101 -19.10 -15.34 2.79
N TYR A 102 -20.07 -14.97 1.95
CA TYR A 102 -19.97 -13.78 1.12
C TYR A 102 -19.82 -12.50 1.96
N ALA A 103 -20.69 -12.31 2.96
CA ALA A 103 -20.62 -11.11 3.81
C ALA A 103 -19.27 -10.98 4.55
N LEU A 104 -18.71 -12.10 5.03
CA LEU A 104 -17.42 -12.08 5.73
C LEU A 104 -16.23 -11.94 4.77
N ALA A 105 -16.28 -12.58 3.61
CA ALA A 105 -15.28 -12.39 2.56
C ALA A 105 -15.27 -10.94 2.08
N LEU A 106 -16.46 -10.35 1.89
CA LEU A 106 -16.63 -8.97 1.48
C LEU A 106 -16.08 -8.03 2.57
N LEU A 107 -16.42 -8.27 3.84
CA LEU A 107 -15.88 -7.48 4.94
C LEU A 107 -14.36 -7.53 4.98
N GLY A 108 -13.75 -8.71 4.89
CA GLY A 108 -12.29 -8.84 4.82
C GLY A 108 -11.72 -8.09 3.62
N CYS A 109 -12.27 -8.31 2.43
CA CYS A 109 -11.85 -7.66 1.20
C CYS A 109 -11.90 -6.14 1.28
N LEU A 110 -12.97 -5.56 1.87
CA LEU A 110 -13.11 -4.11 2.02
C LEU A 110 -12.10 -3.51 3.01
N THR A 111 -11.60 -4.27 3.99
CA THR A 111 -10.54 -3.76 4.89
C THR A 111 -9.22 -3.52 4.17
N HIS A 112 -8.97 -4.22 3.07
CA HIS A 112 -7.71 -4.14 2.35
C HIS A 112 -7.50 -2.78 1.66
N PRO A 113 -8.33 -2.33 0.69
CA PRO A 113 -8.16 -1.01 0.09
C PRO A 113 -8.34 0.12 1.12
N ALA A 114 -9.13 -0.10 2.18
CA ALA A 114 -9.26 0.89 3.25
C ALA A 114 -7.91 1.17 3.95
N LEU A 115 -7.09 0.13 4.16
CA LEU A 115 -5.76 0.27 4.76
C LEU A 115 -4.69 0.63 3.72
N ASP A 116 -4.85 0.16 2.48
CA ASP A 116 -3.93 0.49 1.39
C ASP A 116 -4.04 1.94 0.94
N TRP A 117 -5.21 2.55 1.10
CA TRP A 117 -5.39 3.99 0.91
C TRP A 117 -4.57 4.82 1.89
N LEU A 118 -4.40 4.36 3.13
CA LEU A 118 -3.76 5.13 4.20
C LEU A 118 -2.24 5.28 4.06
N ASN A 119 -1.61 4.71 3.04
CA ASN A 119 -0.15 4.79 2.86
C ASN A 119 0.24 5.67 1.66
N VAL A 120 1.54 5.94 1.59
CA VAL A 120 2.17 6.84 0.60
C VAL A 120 2.22 6.29 -0.82
N TYR A 121 2.07 4.97 -1.01
CA TYR A 121 1.98 4.38 -2.34
C TYR A 121 0.63 4.64 -3.00
N GLY A 122 -0.43 4.79 -2.20
CA GLY A 122 -1.79 5.03 -2.67
C GLY A 122 -2.43 3.82 -3.37
N ILE A 123 -3.67 4.04 -3.85
CA ILE A 123 -4.50 3.08 -4.59
C ILE A 123 -5.37 3.79 -5.64
N ARG A 124 -5.86 3.04 -6.63
CA ARG A 124 -6.86 3.53 -7.61
C ARG A 124 -8.27 3.05 -7.26
N LEU A 125 -8.89 3.70 -6.25
CA LEU A 125 -10.20 3.32 -5.69
C LEU A 125 -11.35 3.25 -6.70
N LEU A 126 -11.25 3.98 -7.81
CA LEU A 126 -12.36 4.17 -8.75
C LEU A 126 -12.20 3.39 -10.06
N GLU A 127 -11.24 2.47 -10.14
CA GLU A 127 -11.06 1.62 -11.32
C GLU A 127 -12.28 0.72 -11.59
N PRO A 128 -12.75 0.56 -12.84
CA PRO A 128 -12.23 1.10 -14.09
C PRO A 128 -12.85 2.43 -14.54
N PHE A 129 -13.61 3.10 -13.67
CA PHE A 129 -14.31 4.35 -14.00
C PHE A 129 -13.37 5.56 -14.01
N SER A 130 -12.32 5.52 -13.18
CA SER A 130 -11.28 6.54 -13.14
C SER A 130 -9.95 5.95 -12.66
N SER A 131 -8.87 6.31 -13.36
CA SER A 131 -7.50 5.91 -13.02
C SER A 131 -6.79 6.85 -12.06
N ARG A 132 -7.56 7.69 -11.35
CA ARG A 132 -7.03 8.59 -10.32
C ARG A 132 -6.46 7.81 -9.15
N TRP A 133 -5.27 8.22 -8.71
CA TRP A 133 -4.64 7.76 -7.48
C TRP A 133 -5.15 8.51 -6.24
N PHE A 134 -5.33 7.77 -5.15
CA PHE A 134 -5.71 8.28 -3.84
C PHE A 134 -4.65 7.90 -2.81
N TYR A 135 -4.28 8.87 -1.96
CA TYR A 135 -3.24 8.73 -0.95
C TYR A 135 -3.77 9.24 0.38
N GLY A 136 -3.32 8.63 1.47
CA GLY A 136 -3.67 9.03 2.83
C GLY A 136 -2.47 9.36 3.71
N ASP A 137 -1.25 9.00 3.29
CA ASP A 137 0.02 9.41 3.91
C ASP A 137 0.08 9.25 5.46
N THR A 138 -0.67 8.28 5.98
CA THR A 138 -0.93 8.11 7.40
C THR A 138 -0.11 6.97 7.99
N LEU A 139 -0.05 5.83 7.29
CA LEU A 139 0.56 4.60 7.77
C LEU A 139 1.77 4.22 6.93
N PHE A 140 2.84 3.81 7.61
CA PHE A 140 3.97 3.17 6.95
C PHE A 140 3.57 1.77 6.46
N ILE A 141 4.10 1.35 5.30
CA ILE A 141 3.65 0.14 4.60
C ILE A 141 3.80 -1.14 5.43
N ILE A 142 4.85 -1.20 6.28
CA ILE A 142 5.13 -2.27 7.25
C ILE A 142 5.11 -1.68 8.65
N ASP A 143 3.92 -1.53 9.22
CA ASP A 143 3.75 -0.93 10.54
C ASP A 143 3.97 -1.96 11.66
N ILE A 144 5.17 -1.93 12.25
CA ILE A 144 5.56 -2.86 13.32
C ILE A 144 4.71 -2.73 14.58
N TRP A 145 4.12 -1.57 14.84
CA TRP A 145 3.32 -1.33 16.04
C TRP A 145 1.93 -1.93 15.88
N LEU A 146 1.33 -1.81 14.69
CA LEU A 146 0.12 -2.54 14.34
C LEU A 146 0.36 -4.05 14.36
N TRP A 147 1.50 -4.53 13.84
CA TRP A 147 1.87 -5.96 13.93
C TRP A 147 1.93 -6.45 15.37
N LEU A 148 2.65 -5.74 16.24
CA LEU A 148 2.78 -6.12 17.65
C LEU A 148 1.43 -6.09 18.37
N LEU A 149 0.68 -5.00 18.23
CA LEU A 149 -0.65 -4.85 18.82
C LEU A 149 -1.57 -6.00 18.40
N MET A 150 -1.69 -6.22 17.09
CA MET A 150 -2.66 -7.15 16.53
C MET A 150 -2.22 -8.61 16.69
N GLY A 151 -0.93 -8.89 16.54
CA GLY A 151 -0.34 -10.20 16.76
C GLY A 151 -0.49 -10.66 18.20
N LEU A 152 -0.09 -9.81 19.17
CA LEU A 152 -0.22 -10.12 20.59
C LEU A 152 -1.69 -10.25 21.02
N ALA A 153 -2.57 -9.37 20.52
CA ALA A 153 -3.99 -9.45 20.82
C ALA A 153 -4.64 -10.72 20.24
N THR A 154 -4.26 -11.13 19.03
CA THR A 154 -4.73 -12.37 18.41
C THR A 154 -4.26 -13.58 19.21
N TRP A 155 -2.97 -13.60 19.58
CA TRP A 155 -2.39 -14.65 20.43
C TRP A 155 -3.12 -14.75 21.79
N PHE A 156 -3.28 -13.62 22.47
CA PHE A 156 -3.94 -13.57 23.77
C PHE A 156 -5.42 -13.94 23.69
N SER A 157 -6.12 -13.51 22.63
CA SER A 157 -7.49 -13.92 22.33
C SER A 157 -7.60 -15.44 22.17
N LEU A 158 -6.70 -16.06 21.39
CA LEU A 158 -6.65 -17.51 21.21
C LEU A 158 -6.36 -18.25 22.51
N LEU A 159 -5.44 -17.75 23.35
CA LEU A 159 -5.15 -18.35 24.66
C LEU A 159 -6.37 -18.31 25.59
N ARG A 160 -7.06 -17.17 25.68
CA ARG A 160 -8.29 -17.05 26.47
C ARG A 160 -9.38 -17.99 25.96
N GLN A 161 -9.51 -18.12 24.64
CA GLN A 161 -10.46 -19.05 24.04
C GLN A 161 -10.18 -20.50 24.46
N LYS A 162 -8.92 -20.94 24.40
CA LYS A 162 -8.51 -22.29 24.82
C LYS A 162 -8.82 -22.55 26.30
N ARG A 163 -8.71 -21.53 27.14
CA ARG A 163 -9.03 -21.59 28.59
C ARG A 163 -10.52 -21.41 28.90
N GLY A 164 -11.39 -21.32 27.90
CA GLY A 164 -12.83 -21.10 28.09
C GLY A 164 -13.21 -19.69 28.58
N GLY A 165 -12.26 -18.75 28.62
CA GLY A 165 -12.48 -17.38 29.05
C GLY A 165 -13.04 -16.47 27.96
N GLU A 166 -13.27 -15.20 28.27
CA GLU A 166 -13.75 -14.22 27.29
C GLU A 166 -12.61 -13.85 26.30
N TRP A 167 -12.69 -14.40 25.08
CA TRP A 167 -11.72 -14.18 24.00
C TRP A 167 -12.04 -13.02 23.06
N ARG A 168 -13.28 -12.50 23.03
CA ARG A 168 -13.70 -11.43 22.09
C ARG A 168 -13.25 -10.07 22.56
N ARG A 169 -13.23 -9.82 23.88
CA ARG A 169 -12.80 -8.58 24.53
C ARG A 169 -11.40 -8.14 24.09
N PRO A 170 -10.35 -8.96 24.17
CA PRO A 170 -9.02 -8.53 23.71
C PRO A 170 -8.99 -8.22 22.20
N ALA A 171 -9.72 -8.98 21.38
CA ALA A 171 -9.78 -8.71 19.94
C ALA A 171 -10.51 -7.39 19.63
N ARG A 172 -11.63 -7.10 20.30
CA ARG A 172 -12.36 -5.84 20.15
C ARG A 172 -11.56 -4.65 20.67
N ALA A 173 -10.90 -4.81 21.81
CA ALA A 173 -10.03 -3.78 22.36
C ALA A 173 -8.87 -3.47 21.41
N ALA A 174 -8.25 -4.50 20.80
CA ALA A 174 -7.19 -4.29 19.82
C ALA A 174 -7.68 -3.62 18.53
N LEU A 175 -8.87 -3.97 18.02
CA LEU A 175 -9.46 -3.26 16.89
C LEU A 175 -9.74 -1.78 17.20
N ALA A 176 -10.27 -1.48 18.40
CA ALA A 176 -10.49 -0.11 18.83
C ALA A 176 -9.17 0.66 19.00
N ALA A 177 -8.15 0.03 19.60
CA ALA A 177 -6.82 0.61 19.75
C ALA A 177 -6.14 0.84 18.39
N ALA A 178 -6.29 -0.08 17.43
CA ALA A 178 -5.76 0.08 16.08
C ALA A 178 -6.43 1.27 15.36
N LEU A 179 -7.76 1.42 15.47
CA LEU A 179 -8.47 2.57 14.91
C LEU A 179 -8.03 3.89 15.56
N ALA A 180 -7.85 3.91 16.89
CA ALA A 180 -7.35 5.10 17.60
C ALA A 180 -5.92 5.45 17.18
N TYR A 181 -5.06 4.44 17.01
CA TYR A 181 -3.70 4.61 16.52
C TYR A 181 -3.68 5.18 15.09
N ILE A 182 -4.51 4.66 14.18
CA ILE A 182 -4.66 5.18 12.82
C ILE A 182 -5.15 6.63 12.86
N GLY A 183 -6.16 6.93 13.68
CA GLY A 183 -6.69 8.29 13.82
C GLY A 183 -5.64 9.27 14.35
N LEU A 184 -4.84 8.87 15.34
CA LEU A 184 -3.72 9.68 15.84
C LEU A 184 -2.69 9.97 14.75
N ASN A 185 -2.30 8.94 13.99
CA ASN A 185 -1.37 9.11 12.88
C ASN A 185 -1.91 10.05 11.80
N ALA A 186 -3.21 9.97 11.49
CA ALA A 186 -3.84 10.83 10.50
C ALA A 186 -3.87 12.29 10.98
N MET A 187 -4.12 12.52 12.27
CA MET A 187 -4.06 13.86 12.86
C MET A 187 -2.65 14.44 12.81
N ILE A 188 -1.61 13.62 13.07
CA ILE A 188 -0.21 14.05 12.99
C ILE A 188 0.14 14.43 11.55
N THR A 189 -0.14 13.55 10.58
CA THR A 189 0.07 13.84 9.15
C THR A 189 -0.61 15.14 8.74
N ALA A 190 -1.90 15.31 9.07
CA ALA A 190 -2.63 16.52 8.73
C ALA A 190 -2.07 17.77 9.43
N ALA A 191 -1.61 17.66 10.68
CA ALA A 191 -1.00 18.78 11.40
C ALA A 191 0.32 19.21 10.75
N ASP A 192 1.19 18.25 10.41
CA ASP A 192 2.49 18.52 9.80
C ASP A 192 2.34 19.11 8.39
N GLU A 193 1.42 18.59 7.57
CA GLU A 193 1.13 19.13 6.23
C GLU A 193 0.58 20.57 6.30
N ASN A 194 -0.29 20.86 7.26
CA ASN A 194 -0.87 22.21 7.43
C ASN A 194 0.12 23.21 8.05
N ALA A 195 1.14 22.72 8.79
CA ALA A 195 2.15 23.58 9.39
C ALA A 195 3.18 24.10 8.37
N LEU A 196 3.41 23.36 7.27
CA LEU A 196 4.39 23.75 6.26
C LEU A 196 3.83 24.81 5.32
N THR A 197 4.21 26.07 5.54
CA THR A 197 3.75 27.22 4.74
C THR A 197 4.75 27.68 3.68
N ALA A 198 6.03 27.34 3.86
CA ALA A 198 7.10 27.67 2.94
C ALA A 198 8.13 26.54 2.88
N SER A 199 8.77 26.38 1.72
CA SER A 199 9.82 25.41 1.45
C SER A 199 10.74 25.95 0.36
N PRO A 200 12.05 25.61 0.37
CA PRO A 200 13.02 26.05 -0.63
C PRO A 200 12.59 25.80 -2.09
N THR A 201 11.89 24.69 -2.34
CA THR A 201 11.41 24.30 -3.68
C THR A 201 9.93 24.57 -3.90
N GLY A 202 9.29 25.31 -2.99
CA GLY A 202 7.87 25.63 -3.02
C GLY A 202 6.98 24.57 -2.34
N THR A 203 5.68 24.82 -2.35
CA THR A 203 4.68 24.02 -1.61
C THR A 203 3.53 23.56 -2.50
N ALA A 204 3.76 23.46 -3.82
CA ALA A 204 2.75 22.98 -4.76
C ALA A 204 2.28 21.56 -4.43
N THR A 205 3.20 20.71 -3.98
CA THR A 205 2.95 19.43 -3.35
C THR A 205 3.56 19.46 -1.96
N VAL A 206 2.80 18.99 -0.96
CA VAL A 206 3.27 18.73 0.40
C VAL A 206 2.82 17.32 0.79
N ILE A 207 3.72 16.53 1.36
CA ILE A 207 3.47 15.16 1.80
C ILE A 207 4.16 14.99 3.14
N ALA A 208 3.42 14.58 4.16
CA ALA A 208 3.99 14.10 5.42
C ALA A 208 4.12 12.57 5.39
N SER A 209 5.27 12.07 4.95
CA SER A 209 5.50 10.63 4.77
C SER A 209 5.78 9.93 6.11
N PRO A 210 5.03 8.91 6.53
CA PRO A 210 5.31 8.15 7.73
C PRO A 210 6.61 7.36 7.58
N VAL A 211 7.45 7.40 8.62
CA VAL A 211 8.77 6.74 8.62
C VAL A 211 8.74 5.36 9.28
N PRO A 212 9.72 4.48 8.99
CA PRO A 212 9.84 3.20 9.68
C PRO A 212 10.06 3.39 11.19
N PHE A 213 9.52 2.47 12.01
CA PHE A 213 9.72 2.33 13.45
C PHE A 213 9.21 3.47 14.35
N ASN A 214 9.16 4.72 13.89
CA ASN A 214 8.62 5.85 14.64
C ASN A 214 7.29 6.32 14.04
N PRO A 215 6.14 5.94 14.62
CA PRO A 215 4.84 6.26 14.05
C PRO A 215 4.46 7.73 14.29
N LEU A 216 5.19 8.46 15.14
CA LEU A 216 4.89 9.87 15.40
C LEU A 216 5.70 10.82 14.52
N ALA A 217 6.72 10.33 13.81
CA ALA A 217 7.55 11.14 12.95
C ALA A 217 7.07 11.12 11.50
N ARG A 218 7.27 12.22 10.80
CA ARG A 218 7.01 12.39 9.37
C ARG A 218 8.26 12.90 8.69
N GLU A 219 8.60 12.29 7.55
CA GLU A 219 9.54 12.87 6.61
C GLU A 219 8.73 13.78 5.68
N MET A 220 8.97 15.08 5.80
CA MET A 220 8.29 16.07 4.98
C MET A 220 8.88 16.08 3.58
N ILE A 221 8.02 16.03 2.57
CA ILE A 221 8.39 16.19 1.16
C ILE A 221 7.58 17.36 0.64
N SER A 222 8.26 18.37 0.13
CA SER A 222 7.61 19.54 -0.45
C SER A 222 8.29 19.96 -1.73
N GLY A 223 7.54 20.61 -2.62
CA GLY A 223 8.09 21.15 -3.86
C GLY A 223 7.14 21.03 -5.03
N GLY A 224 7.70 20.99 -6.23
CA GLY A 224 6.94 20.90 -7.48
C GLY A 224 7.85 20.92 -8.70
N ASN A 225 7.30 20.50 -9.84
CA ASN A 225 8.01 20.49 -11.13
C ASN A 225 9.38 19.77 -11.07
N GLY A 226 9.50 18.65 -10.37
CA GLY A 226 10.77 17.89 -10.28
C GLY A 226 11.79 18.44 -9.30
N LEU A 227 11.49 19.56 -8.64
CA LEU A 227 12.30 20.13 -7.57
C LEU A 227 11.60 19.84 -6.24
N TYR A 228 12.29 19.12 -5.36
CA TYR A 228 11.73 18.74 -4.05
C TYR A 228 12.74 18.95 -2.93
N THR A 229 12.21 19.27 -1.75
CA THR A 229 12.93 19.37 -0.49
C THR A 229 12.43 18.29 0.46
N LEU A 230 13.37 17.54 1.03
CA LEU A 230 13.14 16.61 2.14
C LEU A 230 13.41 17.31 3.47
N GLY A 231 12.53 17.10 4.45
CA GLY A 231 12.60 17.78 5.73
C GLY A 231 12.41 19.30 5.58
N GLU A 232 13.28 20.08 6.23
CA GLU A 232 13.22 21.54 6.23
C GLU A 232 14.09 22.19 5.13
N ASP A 233 15.23 21.58 4.80
CA ASP A 233 16.30 22.24 4.04
C ASP A 233 17.01 21.36 2.99
N THR A 234 16.78 20.04 2.98
CA THR A 234 17.52 19.13 2.11
C THR A 234 16.89 19.08 0.72
N THR A 235 17.39 19.94 -0.19
CA THR A 235 16.93 19.98 -1.59
C THR A 235 17.55 18.85 -2.40
N LEU A 236 16.72 18.07 -3.10
CA LEU A 236 17.14 16.98 -3.96
C LEU A 236 17.79 17.51 -5.25
N PRO A 237 18.74 16.76 -5.87
CA PRO A 237 19.45 17.16 -7.09
C PRO A 237 18.58 17.02 -8.37
N GLY A 238 17.30 17.38 -8.27
CA GLY A 238 16.33 17.25 -9.35
C GLY A 238 16.51 18.32 -10.43
N VAL A 239 16.25 17.93 -11.66
CA VAL A 239 16.09 18.84 -12.81
C VAL A 239 14.60 19.16 -12.99
N PRO A 240 14.24 20.42 -13.31
CA PRO A 240 12.85 20.77 -13.61
C PRO A 240 12.25 19.92 -14.72
N LEU A 241 11.08 19.33 -14.49
CA LEU A 241 10.46 18.36 -15.43
C LEU A 241 10.10 19.01 -16.77
N ASP A 242 9.72 20.29 -16.74
CA ASP A 242 9.37 21.08 -17.93
C ASP A 242 10.56 21.40 -18.85
N ARG A 243 11.80 21.07 -18.44
CA ARG A 243 12.98 21.11 -19.33
C ARG A 243 13.10 19.89 -20.24
N CYS A 244 12.27 18.88 -20.05
CA CYS A 244 12.35 17.61 -20.75
C CYS A 244 11.04 17.32 -21.50
N ASP A 245 11.14 16.69 -22.69
CA ASP A 245 9.97 16.21 -23.43
C ASP A 245 9.50 14.86 -22.88
N LEU A 246 8.87 14.90 -21.70
CA LEU A 246 8.34 13.70 -21.05
C LEU A 246 7.21 13.05 -21.84
N ALA A 247 6.52 13.79 -22.73
CA ALA A 247 5.50 13.20 -23.59
C ALA A 247 6.14 12.27 -24.63
N ALA A 248 7.23 12.70 -25.26
CA ALA A 248 8.03 11.83 -26.14
C ALA A 248 8.61 10.63 -25.38
N ALA A 249 9.12 10.85 -24.16
CA ALA A 249 9.68 9.77 -23.34
C ALA A 249 8.64 8.69 -23.00
N ARG A 250 7.43 9.08 -22.61
CA ARG A 250 6.31 8.15 -22.33
C ARG A 250 5.89 7.38 -23.58
N ALA A 251 5.89 8.02 -24.74
CA ALA A 251 5.53 7.36 -26.00
C ALA A 251 6.59 6.37 -26.48
N GLY A 252 7.87 6.61 -26.14
CA GLY A 252 9.00 5.80 -26.56
C GLY A 252 9.35 4.63 -25.61
N ASP A 253 8.93 4.70 -24.35
CA ASP A 253 9.32 3.72 -23.33
C ASP A 253 8.15 3.42 -22.35
N SER A 254 7.70 2.16 -22.33
CA SER A 254 6.60 1.70 -21.48
C SER A 254 6.95 1.73 -19.99
N ALA A 255 8.22 1.56 -19.62
CA ALA A 255 8.67 1.67 -18.25
C ALA A 255 8.60 3.12 -17.76
N VAL A 256 8.96 4.08 -18.62
CA VAL A 256 8.81 5.52 -18.34
C VAL A 256 7.35 5.92 -18.22
N ASP A 257 6.48 5.43 -19.12
CA ASP A 257 5.03 5.69 -19.03
C ASP A 257 4.42 5.14 -17.74
N ALA A 258 4.73 3.89 -17.40
CA ALA A 258 4.27 3.25 -16.17
C ALA A 258 4.79 3.97 -14.93
N PHE A 259 6.06 4.37 -14.93
CA PHE A 259 6.67 5.12 -13.83
C PHE A 259 5.98 6.47 -13.63
N LEU A 260 5.88 7.29 -14.67
CA LEU A 260 5.27 8.62 -14.59
C LEU A 260 3.75 8.56 -14.39
N PHE A 261 3.10 7.43 -14.67
CA PHE A 261 1.70 7.20 -14.30
C PHE A 261 1.53 6.92 -12.79
N TRP A 262 2.51 6.27 -12.15
CA TRP A 262 2.49 5.93 -10.73
C TRP A 262 3.09 7.02 -9.83
N ALA A 263 4.07 7.76 -10.34
CA ALA A 263 4.84 8.74 -9.58
C ALA A 263 3.95 9.89 -9.12
N ARG A 264 4.12 10.29 -7.85
CA ARG A 264 3.42 11.45 -7.26
C ARG A 264 4.34 12.67 -7.17
N THR A 265 5.62 12.42 -6.92
CA THR A 265 6.66 13.45 -6.87
C THR A 265 7.85 13.04 -7.75
N PRO A 266 7.65 12.93 -9.09
CA PRO A 266 8.69 12.54 -10.01
C PRO A 266 9.76 13.62 -10.11
N LEU A 267 11.03 13.24 -10.05
CA LEU A 267 12.19 14.10 -10.29
C LEU A 267 13.15 13.43 -11.29
N ILE A 268 13.92 14.24 -11.99
CA ILE A 268 14.96 13.78 -12.90
C ILE A 268 16.30 14.01 -12.22
N GLU A 269 17.02 12.94 -11.92
CA GLU A 269 18.33 12.97 -11.28
C GLU A 269 19.43 12.66 -12.31
N PRO A 270 20.39 13.57 -12.52
CA PRO A 270 21.58 13.27 -13.31
C PRO A 270 22.56 12.40 -12.51
N ARG A 271 23.07 11.34 -13.14
CA ARG A 271 24.12 10.49 -12.57
C ARG A 271 25.50 10.88 -13.09
N GLU A 272 26.54 10.42 -12.38
CA GLU A 272 27.95 10.69 -12.70
C GLU A 272 28.36 10.18 -14.09
N ASP A 273 27.70 9.14 -14.60
CA ASP A 273 27.95 8.55 -15.93
C ASP A 273 27.29 9.32 -17.08
N GLY A 274 26.54 10.38 -16.77
CA GLY A 274 25.81 11.18 -17.73
C GLY A 274 24.42 10.66 -18.09
N SER A 275 23.97 9.58 -17.47
CA SER A 275 22.59 9.12 -17.61
C SER A 275 21.64 9.99 -16.77
N LEU A 276 20.41 10.14 -17.26
CA LEU A 276 19.33 10.82 -16.55
C LEU A 276 18.34 9.79 -16.05
N TRP A 277 18.00 9.84 -14.78
CA TRP A 277 17.10 8.87 -14.17
C TRP A 277 15.87 9.56 -13.60
N LEU A 278 14.70 9.02 -13.93
CA LEU A 278 13.49 9.34 -13.21
C LEU A 278 13.51 8.62 -11.85
N ARG A 279 13.21 9.37 -10.79
CA ARG A 279 13.00 8.87 -9.43
C ARG A 279 11.78 9.55 -8.83
N ASP A 280 11.29 9.00 -7.72
CA ASP A 280 10.19 9.60 -6.97
C ASP A 280 10.71 9.99 -5.58
N ALA A 281 10.51 11.27 -5.20
CA ALA A 281 11.03 11.82 -3.95
C ALA A 281 10.56 11.04 -2.70
N ARG A 282 9.40 10.35 -2.77
CA ARG A 282 8.88 9.49 -1.69
C ARG A 282 9.80 8.31 -1.35
N PHE A 283 10.68 7.93 -2.27
CA PHE A 283 11.53 6.75 -2.16
C PHE A 283 13.00 7.08 -2.42
N TYR A 284 13.42 8.30 -2.08
CA TYR A 284 14.78 8.77 -2.32
C TYR A 284 15.83 8.11 -1.41
N ASP A 285 15.42 7.57 -0.26
CA ASP A 285 16.31 6.91 0.71
C ASP A 285 17.25 5.88 0.05
N PRO A 286 18.57 5.99 0.23
CA PRO A 286 19.56 5.10 -0.39
C PRO A 286 19.32 3.61 -0.13
N ARG A 287 18.68 3.25 0.99
CA ARG A 287 18.38 1.86 1.36
C ARG A 287 17.35 1.22 0.42
N VAL A 288 16.57 2.04 -0.28
CA VAL A 288 15.60 1.58 -1.28
C VAL A 288 16.28 1.24 -2.62
N GLY A 289 17.44 1.84 -2.89
CA GLY A 289 18.20 1.68 -4.13
C GLY A 289 17.40 2.08 -5.37
N ASP A 290 17.67 1.39 -6.49
CA ASP A 290 17.09 1.68 -7.81
C ASP A 290 15.72 1.00 -8.06
N ARG A 291 15.02 0.59 -6.99
CA ARG A 291 13.72 -0.12 -7.14
C ARG A 291 12.58 0.76 -7.63
N PHE A 292 12.73 2.08 -7.51
CA PHE A 292 11.77 3.09 -7.95
C PHE A 292 12.45 4.12 -8.83
N SER A 293 13.23 3.63 -9.79
CA SER A 293 13.88 4.47 -10.78
C SER A 293 13.81 3.85 -12.17
N VAL A 294 13.81 4.70 -13.19
CA VAL A 294 13.88 4.30 -14.59
C VAL A 294 14.79 5.27 -15.33
N GLU A 295 15.68 4.75 -16.16
CA GLU A 295 16.53 5.58 -17.01
C GLU A 295 15.67 6.30 -18.07
N LEU A 296 15.95 7.58 -18.29
CA LEU A 296 15.31 8.34 -19.36
C LEU A 296 16.02 8.09 -20.69
N PRO A 297 15.28 7.94 -21.80
CA PRO A 297 15.87 7.87 -23.12
C PRO A 297 16.76 9.08 -23.43
N ALA A 298 17.88 8.84 -24.11
CA ALA A 298 18.81 9.90 -24.52
C ALA A 298 18.11 10.95 -25.41
N GLY A 299 18.46 12.23 -25.21
CA GLY A 299 17.94 13.34 -26.01
C GLY A 299 16.56 13.88 -25.60
N VAL A 300 15.92 13.30 -24.57
CA VAL A 300 14.65 13.77 -24.01
C VAL A 300 14.78 15.13 -23.30
N CYS A 301 15.95 15.41 -22.73
CA CYS A 301 16.23 16.61 -21.93
C CYS A 301 17.32 17.48 -22.60
N PRO A 302 16.98 18.29 -23.61
CA PRO A 302 17.96 19.13 -24.30
C PRO A 302 18.54 20.19 -23.36
N GLY A 303 19.87 20.28 -23.27
CA GLY A 303 20.57 21.32 -22.51
C GLY A 303 20.74 21.06 -21.01
N VAL A 304 20.29 19.89 -20.51
CA VAL A 304 20.71 19.38 -19.20
C VAL A 304 22.12 18.81 -19.38
N GLN A 305 23.14 19.64 -19.12
CA GLN A 305 24.53 19.17 -19.16
C GLN A 305 24.77 18.23 -17.99
N THR A 306 25.08 16.98 -18.30
CA THR A 306 25.67 16.04 -17.35
C THR A 306 27.18 16.21 -17.35
N GLU A 307 27.68 17.38 -16.95
CA GLU A 307 29.13 17.50 -16.81
C GLU A 307 29.57 16.74 -15.56
N PRO A 308 30.53 15.79 -15.67
CA PRO A 308 31.12 15.18 -14.50
C PRO A 308 31.81 16.27 -13.69
N THR A 309 31.42 16.43 -12.43
CA THR A 309 32.10 17.31 -11.49
C THR A 309 33.60 17.01 -11.55
N PRO A 310 34.48 17.96 -11.93
CA PRO A 310 35.90 17.68 -11.98
C PRO A 310 36.37 17.34 -10.56
N ALA A 311 37.07 16.21 -10.42
CA ALA A 311 37.72 15.83 -9.17
C ALA A 311 38.55 17.02 -8.65
N PRO A 312 38.53 17.31 -7.34
CA PRO A 312 39.37 18.36 -6.79
C PRO A 312 40.82 18.03 -7.13
N GLY A 313 41.46 18.92 -7.90
CA GLY A 313 42.83 18.77 -8.36
C GLY A 313 43.78 18.51 -7.18
N GLY A 314 44.71 17.56 -7.38
CA GLY A 314 45.75 17.19 -6.43
C GLY A 314 46.84 18.25 -6.25
#